data_AF-A0A931MQS7-F1
#
_entry.id   AF-A0A931MQS7-F1
#
_cell.length_a   1.000
_cell.length_b   1.000
_cell.length_c   1.000
_cell.angle_alpha   90.00
_cell.angle_beta   90.00
_cell.angle_gamma   90.00
#
_symmetry.space_group_name_H-M   'P 1'
#
loop_
_entity.id
_entity.type
_entity.pdbx_description
1 polymer ?
#
loop_
_entity_poly.entity_id
_entity_poly.type
_entity_poly.pdbx_seq_one_letter_code
_entity_poly.pdbx_strand_id
1 'polypeptide(L)' 'MSTTHRIVQALVRGRMLERVPGGDGYRVGPGLFSLAVPPLMRLGVEHWAPDLYALAADIDLAASLGVARSGEVLSV' A
#
# COMPACT_ATOMS: atom_id res chain seq x y z
N MET A 1 3.49 -25.93 18.31
CA MET A 1 3.14 -24.99 17.21
C MET A 1 3.24 -23.57 17.75
N SER A 2 4.07 -22.69 17.16
CA SER A 2 4.34 -21.33 17.68
C SER A 2 3.23 -20.32 17.31
N THR A 3 2.99 -19.32 18.16
CA THR A 3 2.06 -18.19 17.90
C THR A 3 2.39 -17.48 16.58
N THR A 4 3.67 -17.24 16.31
CA THR A 4 4.12 -16.62 15.06
C THR A 4 3.67 -17.42 13.84
N HIS A 5 3.82 -18.75 13.90
CA HIS A 5 3.40 -19.62 12.80
C HIS A 5 1.88 -19.55 12.56
N ARG A 6 1.07 -19.48 13.62
CA ARG A 6 -0.40 -19.33 13.49
C ARG A 6 -0.78 -18.00 12.84
N ILE A 7 -0.13 -16.90 13.24
CA ILE A 7 -0.37 -15.56 12.66
C ILE A 7 0.01 -15.56 11.18
N VAL A 8 1.19 -16.06 10.82
CA VAL A 8 1.65 -16.14 9.43
C VAL A 8 0.68 -16.96 8.58
N GLN A 9 0.22 -18.11 9.06
CA GLN A 9 -0.77 -18.92 8.34
C GLN A 9 -2.10 -18.19 8.15
N ALA A 10 -2.56 -17.43 9.16
CA ALA A 10 -3.76 -16.62 9.03
C ALA A 10 -3.60 -15.51 7.97
N LEU A 11 -2.46 -14.82 7.95
CA LEU A 11 -2.14 -13.79 6.96
C LEU A 11 -2.04 -14.36 5.53
N VAL A 12 -1.46 -15.57 5.38
CA VAL A 12 -1.41 -16.27 4.08
C VAL A 12 -2.81 -16.66 3.61
N ARG A 13 -3.65 -17.21 4.50
CA ARG A 13 -5.06 -17.52 4.16
C ARG A 13 -5.84 -16.28 3.76
N GLY A 14 -5.59 -15.15 4.42
CA GLY A 14 -6.17 -13.85 4.10
C GLY A 14 -5.53 -13.13 2.91
N ARG A 15 -4.61 -13.76 2.16
CA ARG A 15 -3.88 -13.15 1.04
C ARG A 15 -3.07 -11.90 1.40
N MET A 16 -2.84 -11.64 2.69
CA MET A 16 -2.02 -10.51 3.17
C MET A 16 -0.52 -10.81 3.05
N LEU A 17 -0.16 -12.10 3.12
CA LEU A 17 1.17 -12.60 2.80
C LEU A 17 1.07 -13.68 1.73
N GLU A 18 2.13 -13.83 0.95
CA GLU A 18 2.31 -14.92 0.00
C GLU A 18 3.67 -15.58 0.22
N ARG A 19 3.73 -16.90 0.14
CA ARG A 19 5.01 -17.61 0.19
C ARG A 19 5.78 -17.36 -1.11
N VAL A 20 7.07 -17.09 -0.99
CA VAL A 20 7.96 -16.96 -2.15
C VAL A 20 8.17 -18.35 -2.75
N PRO A 21 7.90 -18.56 -4.06
CA PRO A 21 8.16 -19.85 -4.69
C PRO A 21 9.65 -20.23 -4.58
N GLY A 22 9.93 -21.45 -4.14
CA GLY A 22 11.30 -21.96 -4.03
C GLY A 22 12.11 -21.42 -2.85
N GLY A 23 11.51 -20.64 -1.94
CA GLY A 23 12.17 -20.13 -0.74
C GLY A 23 11.32 -20.29 0.52
N ASP A 24 11.92 -20.02 1.68
CA ASP A 24 11.23 -20.06 2.98
C ASP A 24 10.73 -18.66 3.43
N GLY A 25 10.78 -17.69 2.51
CA GLY A 25 10.37 -16.31 2.73
C GLY A 25 8.89 -16.05 2.42
N TYR A 26 8.41 -14.90 2.90
CA TYR A 26 7.07 -14.37 2.60
C TYR A 26 7.20 -13.00 1.98
N ARG A 27 6.30 -12.68 1.03
CA ARG A 27 6.12 -11.35 0.45
C ARG A 27 4.74 -10.80 0.82
N VAL A 28 4.58 -9.48 0.75
CA VAL A 28 3.27 -8.84 0.90
C VAL A 28 2.34 -9.32 -0.21
N GLY A 29 1.16 -9.78 0.17
CA GLY A 29 0.12 -10.25 -0.74
C GLY A 29 -0.94 -9.18 -1.04
N PRO A 30 -1.77 -9.38 -2.07
CA PRO A 30 -2.73 -8.39 -2.54
C PRO A 30 -3.84 -8.06 -1.54
N GLY A 31 -4.13 -8.97 -0.60
CA GLY A 31 -5.10 -8.74 0.46
C GLY A 31 -4.71 -7.55 1.35
N LEU A 32 -3.42 -7.27 1.50
CA LEU A 32 -2.97 -6.12 2.29
C LEU A 32 -3.24 -4.79 1.57
N PHE A 33 -3.09 -4.74 0.24
CA PHE A 33 -3.46 -3.56 -0.56
C PHE A 33 -4.96 -3.28 -0.49
N SER A 34 -5.78 -4.32 -0.44
CA SER A 34 -7.24 -4.16 -0.32
C SER A 34 -7.66 -3.45 0.98
N LEU A 35 -6.87 -3.56 2.05
CA LEU A 35 -7.09 -2.81 3.29
C LEU A 35 -6.76 -1.32 3.16
N ALA A 36 -5.84 -0.97 2.25
CA ALA A 36 -5.46 0.41 2.00
C ALA A 36 -6.49 1.15 1.12
N VAL A 37 -7.25 0.44 0.28
CA VAL A 37 -8.21 1.08 -0.65
C VAL A 37 -9.26 1.94 0.07
N PRO A 38 -10.04 1.45 1.07
CA PRO A 38 -11.07 2.28 1.70
C PRO A 38 -10.57 3.60 2.33
N PRO A 39 -9.47 3.64 3.10
CA PRO A 39 -8.96 4.92 3.61
C PRO A 39 -8.45 5.84 2.50
N LEU A 40 -7.84 5.32 1.43
CA LEU A 40 -7.41 6.12 0.28
C LEU A 40 -8.60 6.74 -0.48
N MET A 41 -9.69 6.00 -0.62
CA MET A 41 -10.94 6.52 -1.20
C MET A 41 -11.55 7.63 -0.34
N ARG A 42 -11.53 7.47 1.00
CA ARG A 42 -12.00 8.53 1.91
C ARG A 42 -11.15 9.80 1.86
N LEU A 43 -9.86 9.68 1.53
CA LEU A 43 -8.98 10.82 1.29
C LEU A 43 -9.22 11.47 -0.08
N GLY A 44 -10.02 10.85 -0.95
CA GLY A 44 -10.34 11.37 -2.28
C GLY A 44 -9.14 11.36 -3.23
N VAL A 45 -8.15 10.48 -3.02
CA VAL A 45 -6.89 10.46 -3.80
C VAL A 45 -7.15 10.34 -5.31
N GLU A 46 -8.17 9.58 -5.68
CA GLU A 46 -8.63 9.42 -7.07
C GLU A 46 -9.07 10.73 -7.72
N HIS A 47 -9.61 11.67 -6.94
CA HIS A 47 -10.06 12.96 -7.42
C HIS A 47 -8.88 13.83 -7.87
N TRP A 48 -7.76 13.75 -7.17
CA TRP A 48 -6.56 14.56 -7.41
C TRP A 48 -5.60 13.94 -8.42
N ALA A 49 -5.78 12.66 -8.78
CA ALA A 49 -4.87 11.96 -9.69
C ALA A 49 -4.71 12.67 -11.05
N PRO A 50 -5.78 13.14 -11.73
CA PRO A 50 -5.63 13.86 -13.00
C PRO A 50 -4.81 15.13 -12.87
N ASP A 51 -5.05 15.93 -11.82
CA ASP A 51 -4.33 17.18 -11.57
C ASP A 51 -2.86 16.93 -11.25
N LEU A 52 -2.56 15.86 -10.49
CA LEU A 52 -1.19 15.47 -10.17
C LEU A 52 -0.41 15.04 -11.42
N TYR A 53 -1.05 14.30 -12.33
CA TYR A 53 -0.45 13.92 -13.61
C TYR A 53 -0.24 15.13 -14.52
N ALA A 54 -1.21 16.05 -14.59
CA ALA A 54 -1.08 17.28 -15.34
C ALA A 54 0.08 18.13 -14.82
N LEU A 55 0.20 18.28 -13.50
CA LEU A 55 1.30 18.99 -12.87
C LEU A 55 2.65 18.35 -13.21
N ALA A 56 2.79 17.04 -13.04
CA ALA A 56 4.04 16.33 -13.34
C ALA A 56 4.46 16.51 -14.80
N ALA A 57 3.49 16.48 -15.73
CA ALA A 57 3.75 16.70 -17.15
C ALA A 57 4.14 18.15 -17.47
N ASP A 58 3.52 19.14 -16.81
CA ASP A 58 3.80 20.56 -17.03
C ASP A 58 5.19 20.98 -16.53
N ILE A 59 5.61 20.45 -15.38
CA ILE A 59 6.90 20.80 -14.76
C ILE A 59 8.07 19.91 -15.19
N ASP A 60 7.80 18.86 -15.98
CA ASP A 60 8.76 17.82 -16.39
C ASP A 60 9.52 17.18 -15.21
N LEU A 61 8.84 17.01 -14.07
CA LEU A 61 9.38 16.40 -12.85
C LEU A 61 8.34 15.50 -12.18
N ALA A 62 8.83 14.59 -11.34
CA ALA A 62 7.95 13.75 -10.53
C ALA A 62 7.17 14.61 -9.51
N ALA A 63 5.84 14.53 -9.55
CA ALA A 63 4.95 15.04 -8.52
C ALA A 63 4.38 13.88 -7.70
N SER A 64 4.22 14.07 -6.39
CA SER A 64 3.64 13.07 -5.48
C SER A 64 2.65 13.71 -4.50
N LEU A 65 1.67 12.92 -4.08
CA LEU A 65 0.72 13.31 -3.04
C LEU A 65 1.18 12.75 -1.71
N GLY A 66 1.16 13.59 -0.68
CA GLY A 66 1.47 13.19 0.68
C GLY A 66 0.44 13.67 1.69
N VAL A 67 0.21 12.86 2.73
CA VAL A 67 -0.64 13.22 3.86
C VAL A 67 0.23 13.57 5.05
N ALA A 68 0.01 14.75 5.65
CA ALA A 68 0.69 15.16 6.86
C ALA A 68 0.19 14.33 8.06
N ARG A 69 1.11 13.66 8.76
CA ARG A 69 0.82 12.88 9.96
C ARG A 69 1.94 13.04 10.97
N SER A 70 1.60 13.54 12.17
CA SER A 70 2.54 13.66 13.30
C SER A 70 3.83 14.43 12.98
N GLY A 71 3.76 15.46 12.14
CA GLY A 71 4.92 16.25 11.74
C GLY A 71 5.72 15.67 10.57
N GLU A 72 5.33 14.52 10.04
CA GLU A 72 5.90 13.91 8.84
C GLU A 72 4.91 13.94 7.68
N VAL A 73 5.41 13.84 6.45
CA VAL A 73 4.59 13.67 5.25
C VAL A 73 4.72 12.22 4.78
N LEU A 74 3.58 11.52 4.72
CA LEU A 74 3.51 10.15 4.24
C LEU A 74 3.03 10.15 2.79
N SER A 75 3.85 9.66 1.87
CA SER A 75 3.45 9.47 0.47
C SER A 75 2.32 8.45 0.36
N VAL A 76 1.39 8.75 -0.54
CA VAL A 76 0.22 7.92 -0.84
C VAL A 76 0.50 6.97 -1.99
#